data_AF-A0A3M1EUM3-F1
#
_entry.id   AF-A0A3M1EUM3-F1
#
_cell.length_a   1.000
_cell.length_b   1.000
_cell.length_c   1.000
_cell.angle_alpha   90.00
_cell.angle_beta   90.00
_cell.angle_gamma   90.00
#
_symmetry.space_group_name_H-M   'P 1'
#
loop_
_entity.id
_entity.type
_entity.pdbx_description
1 polymer ?
#
loop_
_entity_poly.entity_id
_entity_poly.type
_entity_poly.pdbx_seq_one_letter_code
_entity_poly.pdbx_strand_id
1 'polypeptide(L)'
;KSLENLYPFARAGSQGPWALFHEVDRAIERNRKEYANKTVREILPALERLATEMERSKGMSQRKASEYLKEMAHLAWSAKIVGSSLERNALLDPLNLVFDLLRRQRGFLDEETIRAQIEEELAGRLDRLAKQRGYALGRERRECVARFIDLFFAFYRDLYGGRLRQLLPDEKGIKAAYLCFLRGEIGRKGETSSGGEGTATEMTDQPAIEGEA
;
A
#
# COMPACT_ATOMS: atom_id res chain seq x y z
N LYS A 1 -0.45 26.67 -21.27
CA LYS A 1 0.03 25.28 -21.05
C LYS A 1 -1.00 24.37 -20.32
N SER A 2 -2.29 24.74 -20.23
CA SER A 2 -3.13 24.27 -19.11
C SER A 2 -4.25 23.26 -19.40
N LEU A 3 -4.61 22.94 -20.65
CA LEU A 3 -5.74 22.02 -20.93
C LEU A 3 -5.31 20.66 -21.47
N GLU A 4 -4.26 20.59 -22.30
CA GLU A 4 -3.72 19.32 -22.82
C GLU A 4 -3.18 18.41 -21.72
N ASN A 5 -2.68 19.01 -20.62
CA ASN A 5 -2.20 18.26 -19.45
C ASN A 5 -3.35 17.67 -18.61
N LEU A 6 -4.58 18.18 -18.74
CA LEU A 6 -5.75 17.71 -17.97
C LEU A 6 -6.58 16.66 -18.72
N TYR A 7 -6.49 16.63 -20.05
CA TYR A 7 -7.22 15.68 -20.88
C TYR A 7 -7.01 14.20 -20.50
N PRO A 8 -5.78 13.73 -20.20
CA PRO A 8 -5.58 12.35 -19.74
C PRO A 8 -6.33 12.02 -18.45
N PHE A 9 -6.42 12.97 -17.51
CA PHE A 9 -7.13 12.79 -16.24
C PHE A 9 -8.65 12.82 -16.42
N ALA A 10 -9.17 13.73 -17.26
CA ALA A 10 -10.59 13.78 -17.60
C ALA A 10 -11.07 12.50 -18.30
N ARG A 11 -10.26 11.98 -19.23
CA ARG A 11 -10.52 10.69 -19.89
C ARG A 11 -10.44 9.52 -18.89
N ALA A 12 -9.47 9.53 -17.99
CA ALA A 12 -9.36 8.50 -16.96
C ALA A 12 -10.57 8.49 -16.01
N GLY A 13 -11.03 9.69 -15.61
CA GLY A 13 -12.22 9.87 -14.78
C GLY A 13 -13.51 9.33 -15.40
N SER A 14 -13.64 9.29 -16.73
CA SER A 14 -14.82 8.66 -17.36
C SER A 14 -14.76 7.14 -17.38
N GLN A 15 -13.57 6.54 -17.30
CA GLN A 15 -13.37 5.08 -17.34
C GLN A 15 -13.62 4.45 -15.97
N GLY A 16 -13.16 5.09 -14.90
CA GLY A 16 -13.38 4.61 -13.53
C GLY A 16 -12.28 5.04 -12.58
N PRO A 17 -12.45 4.73 -11.28
CA PRO A 17 -11.52 5.18 -10.23
C PRO A 17 -10.09 4.69 -10.50
N TRP A 18 -9.91 3.44 -10.95
CA TRP A 18 -8.60 2.84 -11.21
C TRP A 18 -7.81 3.51 -12.32
N ALA A 19 -8.49 3.95 -13.38
CA ALA A 19 -7.87 4.65 -14.48
C ALA A 19 -7.26 5.98 -14.00
N LEU A 20 -7.93 6.67 -13.07
CA LEU A 20 -7.44 7.93 -12.51
C LEU A 20 -6.15 7.73 -11.70
N PHE A 21 -6.12 6.74 -10.81
CA PHE A 21 -4.89 6.38 -10.09
C PHE A 21 -3.75 6.00 -11.03
N HIS A 22 -4.05 5.26 -12.09
CA HIS A 22 -3.05 4.90 -13.09
C HIS A 22 -2.46 6.11 -13.81
N GLU A 23 -3.29 7.09 -14.20
CA GLU A 23 -2.76 8.28 -14.87
C GLU A 23 -1.95 9.16 -13.91
N VAL A 24 -2.33 9.24 -12.63
CA VAL A 24 -1.52 9.90 -11.59
C VAL A 24 -0.17 9.20 -11.42
N ASP A 25 -0.13 7.87 -11.26
CA ASP A 25 1.13 7.12 -11.15
C ASP A 25 2.02 7.36 -12.38
N ARG A 26 1.46 7.33 -13.59
CA ARG A 26 2.21 7.64 -14.82
C ARG A 26 2.75 9.06 -14.83
N ALA A 27 1.98 10.05 -14.40
CA ALA A 27 2.42 11.44 -14.36
C ALA A 27 3.59 11.64 -13.38
N ILE A 28 3.56 10.95 -12.24
CA ILE A 28 4.65 10.93 -11.25
C ILE A 28 5.89 10.27 -11.84
N GLU A 29 5.76 9.09 -12.44
CA GLU A 29 6.91 8.36 -13.01
C GLU A 29 7.56 9.13 -14.17
N ARG A 30 6.78 9.81 -15.01
CA ARG A 30 7.32 10.68 -16.08
C ARG A 30 8.17 11.83 -15.55
N ASN A 31 7.84 12.33 -14.36
CA ASN A 31 8.44 13.51 -13.76
C ASN A 31 9.13 13.15 -12.42
N ARG A 32 9.71 11.94 -12.34
CA ARG A 32 10.25 11.36 -11.10
C ARG A 32 11.33 12.21 -10.42
N LYS A 33 12.05 13.05 -11.17
CA LYS A 33 13.04 14.00 -10.63
C LYS A 33 12.39 15.19 -9.90
N GLU A 34 11.19 15.56 -10.30
CA GLU A 34 10.44 16.71 -9.80
C GLU A 34 9.44 16.29 -8.71
N TYR A 35 8.81 15.12 -8.87
CA TYR A 35 7.86 14.59 -7.89
C TYR A 35 8.50 13.55 -6.98
N ALA A 36 8.85 13.97 -5.76
CA ALA A 36 9.18 13.06 -4.67
C ALA A 36 7.91 12.40 -4.11
N ASN A 37 8.08 11.39 -3.24
CA ASN A 37 7.00 10.76 -2.47
C ASN A 37 6.10 11.77 -1.73
N LYS A 38 6.61 12.98 -1.45
CA LYS A 38 5.85 14.11 -0.89
C LYS A 38 4.64 14.51 -1.75
N THR A 39 4.80 14.54 -3.08
CA THR A 39 3.73 14.90 -4.02
C THR A 39 2.54 13.95 -3.93
N VAL A 40 2.80 12.65 -3.83
CA VAL A 40 1.73 11.64 -3.71
C VAL A 40 0.91 11.90 -2.45
N ARG A 41 1.54 12.29 -1.35
CA ARG A 41 0.83 12.57 -0.09
C ARG A 41 -0.07 13.79 -0.19
N GLU A 42 0.39 14.84 -0.86
CA GLU A 42 -0.38 16.07 -1.04
C GLU A 42 -1.62 15.84 -1.90
N ILE A 43 -1.51 15.02 -2.95
CA ILE A 43 -2.63 14.76 -3.86
C ILE A 43 -3.53 13.59 -3.43
N LEU A 44 -3.04 12.68 -2.57
CA LEU A 44 -3.77 11.47 -2.18
C LEU A 44 -5.15 11.78 -1.56
N PRO A 45 -5.33 12.75 -0.64
CA PRO A 45 -6.65 13.07 -0.10
C PRO A 45 -7.66 13.48 -1.18
N ALA A 46 -7.23 14.25 -2.18
CA ALA A 46 -8.09 14.64 -3.29
C ALA A 46 -8.44 13.44 -4.17
N LEU A 47 -7.46 12.58 -4.45
CA LEU A 47 -7.64 11.37 -5.23
C LEU A 47 -8.57 10.36 -4.55
N GLU A 48 -8.45 10.21 -3.22
CA GLU A 48 -9.35 9.38 -2.40
C GLU A 48 -10.80 9.86 -2.44
N ARG A 49 -11.01 11.18 -2.33
CA ARG A 49 -12.35 11.79 -2.42
C ARG A 49 -12.97 11.53 -3.78
N LEU A 50 -12.23 11.80 -4.86
CA LEU A 50 -12.70 11.55 -6.23
C LEU A 50 -13.02 10.07 -6.46
N ALA A 51 -12.14 9.16 -6.04
CA ALA A 51 -12.39 7.73 -6.15
C ALA A 51 -13.65 7.31 -5.39
N THR A 52 -13.84 7.81 -4.17
CA THR A 52 -15.03 7.55 -3.35
C THR A 52 -16.30 8.06 -4.01
N GLU A 53 -16.27 9.25 -4.60
CA GLU A 53 -17.42 9.83 -5.31
C GLU A 53 -17.78 9.01 -6.56
N MET A 54 -16.76 8.56 -7.30
CA MET A 54 -16.94 7.69 -8.47
C MET A 54 -17.46 6.30 -8.10
N GLU A 55 -17.03 5.75 -6.95
CA GLU A 55 -17.54 4.48 -6.44
C GLU A 55 -19.01 4.59 -6.03
N ARG A 56 -19.39 5.70 -5.38
CA ARG A 56 -20.78 6.01 -5.02
C ARG A 56 -21.67 6.17 -6.25
N SER A 57 -21.23 6.91 -7.27
CA SER A 57 -22.02 7.13 -8.48
C SER A 57 -22.25 5.85 -9.29
N LYS A 58 -21.36 4.86 -9.15
CA LYS A 58 -21.50 3.52 -9.75
C LYS A 58 -22.28 2.52 -8.88
N GLY A 59 -22.81 2.93 -7.73
CA GLY A 59 -23.67 2.08 -6.88
C GLY A 59 -22.95 0.95 -6.14
N MET A 60 -21.64 1.03 -5.91
CA MET A 60 -20.91 0.05 -5.08
C MET A 60 -21.31 0.22 -3.61
N SER A 61 -22.03 -0.74 -3.01
CA SER A 61 -22.82 -0.48 -1.79
C SER A 61 -22.43 -1.22 -0.49
N GLN A 62 -21.43 -2.11 -0.45
CA GLN A 62 -21.10 -2.83 0.81
C GLN A 62 -19.74 -2.48 1.42
N ARG A 63 -18.70 -2.38 0.60
CA ARG A 63 -17.38 -1.90 1.02
C ARG A 63 -16.74 -1.22 -0.17
N LYS A 64 -16.14 -0.05 0.05
CA LYS A 64 -15.55 0.68 -1.08
C LYS A 64 -14.29 -0.02 -1.54
N ALA A 65 -14.09 -0.04 -2.84
CA ALA A 65 -12.91 -0.67 -3.40
C ALA A 65 -11.61 0.01 -2.94
N SER A 66 -11.65 1.32 -2.79
CA SER A 66 -10.61 2.13 -2.15
C SER A 66 -10.28 1.68 -0.71
N GLU A 67 -11.27 1.25 0.08
CA GLU A 67 -11.06 0.79 1.46
C GLU A 67 -10.27 -0.53 1.53
N TYR A 68 -10.54 -1.46 0.61
CA TYR A 68 -9.76 -2.69 0.49
C TYR A 68 -8.28 -2.41 0.20
N LEU A 69 -8.01 -1.61 -0.83
CA LEU A 69 -6.63 -1.30 -1.24
C LEU A 69 -5.88 -0.49 -0.18
N LYS A 70 -6.58 0.37 0.55
CA LYS A 70 -6.02 1.12 1.67
C LYS A 70 -5.64 0.22 2.84
N GLU A 71 -6.50 -0.73 3.21
CA GLU A 71 -6.18 -1.68 4.28
C GLU A 71 -5.02 -2.60 3.86
N MET A 72 -5.03 -3.08 2.62
CA MET A 72 -3.91 -3.85 2.07
C MET A 72 -2.59 -3.07 2.13
N ALA A 73 -2.60 -1.80 1.73
CA ALA A 73 -1.42 -0.94 1.78
C ALA A 73 -0.93 -0.70 3.22
N HIS A 74 -1.85 -0.44 4.15
CA HIS A 74 -1.54 -0.28 5.57
C HIS A 74 -0.93 -1.55 6.17
N LEU A 75 -1.52 -2.71 5.91
CA LEU A 75 -1.02 -4.01 6.36
C LEU A 75 0.35 -4.32 5.76
N ALA A 76 0.52 -4.05 4.47
CA ALA A 76 1.79 -4.28 3.80
C ALA A 76 2.92 -3.42 4.37
N TRP A 77 2.63 -2.16 4.70
CA TRP A 77 3.62 -1.28 5.31
C TRP A 77 3.94 -1.66 6.76
N SER A 78 2.90 -1.86 7.58
CA SER A 78 3.05 -2.18 9.01
C SER A 78 3.79 -3.50 9.24
N ALA A 79 3.44 -4.55 8.49
CA ALA A 79 4.06 -5.87 8.57
C ALA A 79 5.28 -6.04 7.64
N LYS A 80 5.72 -4.96 6.96
CA LYS A 80 6.83 -4.99 6.00
C LYS A 80 6.65 -6.06 4.90
N ILE A 81 5.44 -6.30 4.42
CA ILE A 81 5.13 -7.17 3.28
C ILE A 81 5.44 -6.36 2.00
N VAL A 82 6.67 -5.91 1.86
CA VAL A 82 7.16 -5.16 0.70
C VAL A 82 8.58 -5.63 0.40
N GLY A 83 9.09 -5.29 -0.78
CA GLY A 83 10.45 -5.63 -1.18
C GLY A 83 11.54 -4.93 -0.35
N SER A 84 12.79 -5.07 -0.80
CA SER A 84 13.98 -4.61 -0.08
C SER A 84 14.20 -3.09 -0.09
N SER A 85 13.50 -2.35 -0.94
CA SER A 85 13.68 -0.90 -1.13
C SER A 85 12.34 -0.16 -1.24
N LEU A 86 12.39 1.18 -1.25
CA LEU A 86 11.24 2.06 -1.48
C LEU A 86 10.99 2.34 -2.98
N GLU A 87 11.66 1.60 -3.85
CA GLU A 87 11.46 1.69 -5.29
C GLU A 87 10.08 1.15 -5.68
N ARG A 88 9.48 1.72 -6.72
CA ARG A 88 8.15 1.35 -7.23
C ARG A 88 7.98 -0.17 -7.38
N ASN A 89 8.97 -0.84 -8.00
CA ASN A 89 8.90 -2.29 -8.24
C ASN A 89 8.95 -3.10 -6.95
N ALA A 90 9.74 -2.67 -5.96
CA ALA A 90 9.83 -3.34 -4.66
C ALA A 90 8.55 -3.15 -3.83
N LEU A 91 7.95 -1.95 -3.89
CA LEU A 91 6.68 -1.65 -3.22
C LEU A 91 5.50 -2.43 -3.82
N LEU A 92 5.49 -2.62 -5.15
CA LEU A 92 4.47 -3.38 -5.87
C LEU A 92 4.68 -4.90 -5.82
N ASP A 93 5.83 -5.38 -5.36
CA ASP A 93 6.23 -6.77 -5.46
C ASP A 93 5.20 -7.80 -4.93
N PRO A 94 4.54 -7.59 -3.78
CA PRO A 94 3.52 -8.51 -3.28
C PRO A 94 2.33 -8.62 -4.24
N LEU A 95 1.86 -7.47 -4.74
CA LEU A 95 0.71 -7.43 -5.63
C LEU A 95 1.08 -7.94 -7.04
N ASN A 96 2.31 -7.71 -7.50
CA ASN A 96 2.82 -8.31 -8.73
C ASN A 96 2.79 -9.84 -8.65
N LEU A 97 3.26 -10.42 -7.55
CA LEU A 97 3.24 -11.87 -7.34
C LEU A 97 1.81 -12.43 -7.41
N VAL A 98 0.85 -11.80 -6.72
CA VAL A 98 -0.56 -12.20 -6.74
C VAL A 98 -1.08 -12.26 -8.19
N PHE A 99 -0.95 -11.17 -8.94
CA PHE A 99 -1.43 -11.11 -10.33
C PHE A 99 -0.69 -12.07 -11.25
N ASP A 100 0.62 -12.24 -11.08
CA ASP A 100 1.42 -13.16 -11.89
C ASP A 100 0.99 -14.62 -11.66
N LEU A 101 0.73 -15.01 -10.41
CA LEU A 101 0.21 -16.33 -10.08
C LEU A 101 -1.20 -16.52 -10.65
N LEU A 102 -2.12 -15.56 -10.45
CA LEU A 102 -3.47 -15.63 -11.01
C LEU A 102 -3.48 -15.84 -12.54
N ARG A 103 -2.58 -15.18 -13.29
CA ARG A 103 -2.47 -15.38 -14.74
C ARG A 103 -1.96 -16.76 -15.13
N ARG A 104 -1.11 -17.36 -14.30
CA ARG A 104 -0.51 -18.68 -14.57
C ARG A 104 -1.48 -19.82 -14.24
N GLN A 105 -2.53 -19.55 -13.46
CA GLN A 105 -3.48 -20.59 -13.10
C GLN A 105 -4.24 -21.10 -14.32
N ARG A 106 -4.19 -22.42 -14.50
CA ARG A 106 -5.06 -23.14 -15.43
C ARG A 106 -6.39 -23.34 -14.71
N GLY A 107 -7.52 -23.13 -15.39
CA GLY A 107 -8.87 -23.05 -14.81
C GLY A 107 -9.44 -24.32 -14.16
N PHE A 108 -8.58 -25.21 -13.66
CA PHE A 108 -8.92 -26.46 -12.97
C PHE A 108 -8.65 -26.41 -11.46
N LEU A 109 -7.95 -25.40 -10.95
CA LEU A 109 -7.73 -25.23 -9.50
C LEU A 109 -8.86 -24.42 -8.87
N ASP A 110 -9.29 -24.83 -7.68
CA ASP A 110 -10.22 -24.05 -6.86
C ASP A 110 -9.55 -22.80 -6.25
N GLU A 111 -10.38 -21.84 -5.85
CA GLU A 111 -9.92 -20.55 -5.30
C GLU A 111 -9.06 -20.73 -4.04
N GLU A 112 -9.40 -21.70 -3.20
CA GLU A 112 -8.71 -21.96 -1.94
C GLU A 112 -7.28 -22.45 -2.17
N THR A 113 -7.08 -23.36 -3.13
CA THR A 113 -5.77 -23.85 -3.55
C THR A 113 -4.92 -22.71 -4.12
N ILE A 114 -5.51 -21.88 -4.98
CA ILE A 114 -4.82 -20.71 -5.55
C ILE A 114 -4.41 -19.74 -4.44
N ARG A 115 -5.31 -19.47 -3.49
CA ARG A 115 -5.05 -18.61 -2.34
C ARG A 115 -3.88 -19.14 -1.50
N ALA A 116 -3.92 -20.41 -1.11
CA ALA A 116 -2.87 -21.04 -0.30
C ALA A 116 -1.52 -21.01 -1.02
N GLN A 117 -1.49 -21.28 -2.33
CA GLN A 117 -0.27 -21.19 -3.13
C GLN A 117 0.31 -19.77 -3.14
N ILE A 118 -0.53 -18.74 -3.32
CA ILE A 118 -0.08 -17.35 -3.31
C ILE A 118 0.47 -16.95 -1.93
N GLU A 119 -0.20 -17.37 -0.85
CA GLU A 119 0.26 -17.12 0.51
C GLU A 119 1.64 -17.74 0.76
N GLU A 120 1.83 -19.01 0.39
CA GLU A 120 3.09 -19.73 0.56
C GLU A 120 4.24 -19.08 -0.23
N GLU A 121 4.00 -18.73 -1.50
CA GLU A 121 4.99 -18.07 -2.36
C GLU A 121 5.40 -16.69 -1.81
N LEU A 122 4.42 -15.91 -1.33
CA LEU A 122 4.69 -14.59 -0.75
C LEU A 122 5.47 -14.71 0.56
N ALA A 123 5.04 -15.59 1.46
CA ALA A 123 5.74 -15.86 2.72
C ALA A 123 7.17 -16.37 2.46
N GLY A 124 7.36 -17.30 1.54
CA GLY A 124 8.67 -17.83 1.16
C GLY A 124 9.60 -16.76 0.56
N ARG A 125 9.06 -15.79 -0.17
CA ARG A 125 9.83 -14.64 -0.67
C ARG A 125 10.28 -13.70 0.45
N LEU A 126 9.38 -13.39 1.38
CA LEU A 126 9.71 -12.55 2.54
C LEU A 126 10.67 -13.23 3.51
N ASP A 127 10.58 -14.55 3.65
CA ASP A 127 11.52 -15.34 4.45
C ASP A 127 12.93 -15.33 3.84
N ARG A 128 13.04 -15.46 2.52
CA ARG A 128 14.33 -15.29 1.81
C ARG A 128 14.93 -13.90 2.06
N LEU A 129 14.11 -12.85 2.00
CA LEU A 129 14.56 -11.48 2.28
C LEU A 129 14.94 -11.27 3.76
N ALA A 130 14.22 -11.90 4.68
CA ALA A 130 14.53 -11.87 6.11
C ALA A 130 15.87 -12.57 6.40
N LYS A 131 16.08 -13.76 5.81
CA LYS A 131 17.31 -14.55 5.96
C LYS A 131 18.54 -13.80 5.45
N GLN A 132 18.43 -13.08 4.34
CA GLN A 132 19.49 -12.19 3.84
C GLN A 132 19.87 -11.08 4.83
N ARG A 133 18.97 -10.73 5.76
CA ARG A 133 19.18 -9.75 6.82
C ARG A 133 19.50 -10.38 8.18
N GLY A 134 19.72 -11.70 8.22
CA GLY A 134 20.13 -12.42 9.43
C GLY A 134 19.01 -12.82 10.38
N TYR A 135 17.74 -12.80 9.96
CA TYR A 135 16.61 -13.23 10.81
C TYR A 135 15.59 -14.09 10.06
N ALA A 136 14.73 -14.80 10.79
CA ALA A 136 13.66 -15.62 10.21
C ALA A 136 12.34 -14.83 10.12
N LEU A 137 11.46 -15.24 9.21
CA LEU A 137 10.10 -14.70 9.16
C LEU A 137 9.29 -15.17 10.37
N GLY A 138 9.04 -14.27 11.31
CA GLY A 138 8.23 -14.55 12.51
C GLY A 138 6.77 -14.92 12.19
N ARG A 139 6.13 -15.64 13.12
CA ARG A 139 4.75 -16.11 13.00
C ARG A 139 3.75 -14.99 12.72
N GLU A 140 3.81 -13.90 13.47
CA GLU A 140 2.94 -12.73 13.31
C GLU A 140 3.01 -12.17 11.88
N ARG A 141 4.21 -12.11 11.28
CA ARG A 141 4.37 -11.61 9.92
C ARG A 141 3.79 -12.57 8.87
N ARG A 142 3.80 -13.88 9.13
CA ARG A 142 3.10 -14.87 8.28
C ARG A 142 1.58 -14.71 8.37
N GLU A 143 1.05 -14.49 9.57
CA GLU A 143 -0.38 -14.21 9.77
C GLU A 143 -0.80 -12.92 9.04
N CYS A 144 0.05 -11.89 9.04
CA CYS A 144 -0.17 -10.68 8.24
C CYS A 144 -0.12 -10.94 6.73
N VAL A 145 0.70 -11.88 6.25
CA VAL A 145 0.69 -12.31 4.84
C VAL A 145 -0.65 -12.98 4.49
N ALA A 146 -1.12 -13.92 5.32
CA ALA A 146 -2.42 -14.55 5.13
C ALA A 146 -3.55 -13.51 5.05
N ARG A 147 -3.60 -12.58 6.02
CA ARG A 147 -4.57 -11.47 6.03
C ARG A 147 -4.47 -10.57 4.80
N PHE A 148 -3.27 -10.29 4.31
CA PHE A 148 -3.07 -9.49 3.09
C PHE A 148 -3.67 -10.19 1.87
N ILE A 149 -3.48 -11.51 1.78
CA ILE A 149 -4.06 -12.33 0.71
C ILE A 149 -5.58 -12.42 0.86
N ASP A 150 -6.12 -12.64 2.07
CA ASP A 150 -7.56 -12.66 2.31
C ASP A 150 -8.22 -11.34 1.91
N LEU A 151 -7.60 -10.20 2.21
CA LEU A 151 -8.09 -8.88 1.78
C LEU A 151 -8.13 -8.75 0.26
N PHE A 152 -7.11 -9.27 -0.45
CA PHE A 152 -7.12 -9.29 -1.91
C PHE A 152 -8.26 -10.16 -2.46
N PHE A 153 -8.48 -11.34 -1.90
CA PHE A 153 -9.54 -12.23 -2.37
C PHE A 153 -10.94 -11.71 -2.03
N ALA A 154 -11.11 -11.04 -0.90
CA ALA A 154 -12.34 -10.31 -0.58
C ALA A 154 -12.60 -9.18 -1.58
N PHE A 155 -11.59 -8.36 -1.87
CA PHE A 155 -11.65 -7.34 -2.93
C PHE A 155 -12.03 -7.93 -4.30
N TYR A 156 -11.40 -9.03 -4.68
CA TYR A 156 -11.65 -9.74 -5.93
C TYR A 156 -13.09 -10.28 -6.01
N ARG A 157 -13.59 -10.86 -4.92
CA ARG A 157 -14.93 -11.44 -4.85
C ARG A 157 -16.00 -10.37 -4.87
N ASP A 158 -15.85 -9.34 -4.05
CA ASP A 158 -16.87 -8.31 -3.87
C ASP A 158 -17.04 -7.43 -5.12
N LEU A 159 -15.94 -7.11 -5.81
CA LEU A 159 -15.98 -6.18 -6.94
C LEU A 159 -16.03 -6.85 -8.30
N TYR A 160 -15.43 -8.03 -8.43
CA TYR A 160 -15.33 -8.75 -9.71
C TYR A 160 -16.13 -10.06 -9.72
N GLY A 161 -16.80 -10.40 -8.61
CA GLY A 161 -17.60 -11.62 -8.50
C GLY A 161 -16.77 -12.89 -8.65
N GLY A 162 -15.48 -12.85 -8.32
CA GLY A 162 -14.57 -13.98 -8.53
C GLY A 162 -14.28 -14.26 -10.01
N ARG A 163 -14.44 -13.28 -10.91
CA ARG A 163 -14.22 -13.43 -12.36
C ARG A 163 -12.91 -12.78 -12.79
N LEU A 164 -11.86 -13.58 -12.94
CA LEU A 164 -10.52 -13.12 -13.31
C LEU A 164 -10.50 -12.31 -14.62
N ARG A 165 -11.35 -12.67 -15.60
CA ARG A 165 -11.50 -11.93 -16.87
C ARG A 165 -11.91 -10.48 -16.69
N GLN A 166 -12.62 -10.15 -15.61
CA GLN A 166 -13.03 -8.78 -15.28
C GLN A 166 -11.97 -8.05 -14.44
N LEU A 167 -11.21 -8.78 -13.62
CA LEU A 167 -10.15 -8.23 -12.79
C LEU A 167 -8.92 -7.81 -13.61
N LEU A 168 -8.46 -8.65 -14.54
CA LEU A 168 -7.19 -8.44 -15.26
C LEU A 168 -7.11 -7.12 -16.06
N PRO A 169 -8.18 -6.65 -16.74
CA PRO A 169 -8.17 -5.35 -17.41
C PRO A 169 -7.85 -4.17 -16.47
N ASP A 170 -8.26 -4.27 -15.20
CA ASP A 170 -8.10 -3.21 -14.20
C ASP A 170 -6.77 -3.29 -13.44
N GLU A 171 -5.99 -4.36 -13.62
CA GLU A 171 -4.78 -4.65 -12.86
C GLU A 171 -3.84 -3.45 -12.74
N LYS A 172 -3.57 -2.74 -13.84
CA LYS A 172 -2.66 -1.59 -13.83
C LYS A 172 -3.17 -0.46 -12.94
N GLY A 173 -4.48 -0.22 -12.96
CA GLY A 173 -5.10 0.79 -12.12
C GLY A 173 -5.22 0.37 -10.66
N ILE A 174 -5.48 -0.92 -10.39
CA ILE A 174 -5.46 -1.49 -9.04
C ILE A 174 -4.05 -1.36 -8.44
N LYS A 175 -3.01 -1.74 -9.19
CA LYS A 175 -1.62 -1.60 -8.76
C LYS A 175 -1.24 -0.15 -8.49
N ALA A 176 -1.64 0.77 -9.37
CA ALA A 176 -1.40 2.19 -9.18
C ALA A 176 -2.11 2.72 -7.93
N ALA A 177 -3.37 2.35 -7.71
CA ALA A 177 -4.13 2.74 -6.53
C ALA A 177 -3.48 2.23 -5.24
N TYR A 178 -3.18 0.93 -5.17
CA TYR A 178 -2.44 0.33 -4.06
C TYR A 178 -1.12 1.06 -3.78
N LEU A 179 -0.33 1.36 -4.81
CA LEU A 179 0.94 2.06 -4.66
C LEU A 179 0.76 3.49 -4.12
N CYS A 180 -0.26 4.22 -4.57
CA CYS A 180 -0.59 5.54 -4.05
C CYS A 180 -0.90 5.48 -2.54
N PHE A 181 -1.74 4.55 -2.11
CA PHE A 181 -2.05 4.34 -0.69
C PHE A 181 -0.81 3.97 0.11
N LEU A 182 0.00 3.04 -0.39
CA LEU A 182 1.22 2.58 0.28
C LEU A 182 2.24 3.71 0.46
N ARG A 183 2.42 4.56 -0.56
CA ARG A 183 3.26 5.76 -0.46
C ARG A 183 2.74 6.79 0.56
N GLY A 184 1.42 6.83 0.78
CA GLY A 184 0.80 7.58 1.88
C GLY A 184 1.24 7.08 3.25
N GLU A 185 1.27 5.77 3.46
CA GLU A 185 1.64 5.13 4.74
C GLU A 185 3.13 5.32 5.11
N ILE A 186 4.03 5.33 4.11
CA ILE A 186 5.46 5.58 4.32
C ILE A 186 5.71 6.93 5.00
N GLY A 187 4.83 7.92 4.79
CA GLY A 187 4.98 9.25 5.36
C GLY A 187 4.56 9.44 6.78
N ARG A 188 3.46 8.80 7.18
CA ARG A 188 2.85 9.01 8.49
C ARG A 188 3.75 8.56 9.64
N LYS A 189 4.58 7.53 9.40
CA LYS A 189 5.49 6.98 10.42
C LYS A 189 6.69 7.89 10.73
N GLY A 190 6.98 8.89 9.91
CA GLY A 190 8.06 9.85 10.15
C GLY A 190 7.71 10.96 11.15
N GLU A 191 6.42 11.26 11.33
CA GLU A 191 5.94 12.38 12.18
C GLU A 191 5.69 11.96 13.64
N THR A 192 5.47 10.66 13.89
CA THR A 192 5.26 10.13 15.25
C THR A 192 6.55 9.92 16.05
N SER A 193 7.73 10.18 15.46
CA SER A 193 9.04 9.94 16.10
C SER A 193 9.79 11.22 16.52
N SER A 194 9.16 12.41 16.50
CA SER A 194 9.80 13.67 16.92
C SER A 194 9.10 14.40 18.08
N GLY A 195 8.33 13.70 18.90
CA GLY A 195 7.63 14.28 20.06
C GLY A 195 7.89 13.49 21.33
N GLY A 196 9.10 13.62 21.88
CA GLY A 196 9.53 12.89 23.07
C GLY A 196 10.74 13.53 23.75
N GLU A 197 10.72 14.84 23.94
CA GLU A 197 11.56 15.50 24.95
C GLU A 197 10.67 16.42 25.78
N GLY A 198 10.41 15.96 27.00
CA GLY A 198 9.66 16.68 28.01
C GLY A 198 9.74 15.88 29.29
N THR A 199 10.81 16.11 30.06
CA THR A 199 10.82 16.34 31.52
C THR A 199 12.22 16.09 32.07
N ALA A 200 12.97 17.16 32.33
CA ALA A 200 13.94 17.19 33.42
C ALA A 200 13.92 18.61 33.99
N THR A 201 13.11 18.76 35.04
CA THR A 201 13.02 19.91 35.92
C THR A 201 14.39 20.31 36.45
N GLU A 202 14.82 21.54 36.17
CA GLU A 202 15.78 22.28 37.01
C GLU A 202 15.08 22.74 38.29
N MET A 203 15.66 22.43 39.44
CA MET A 203 15.75 23.28 40.65
C MET A 203 16.31 22.41 41.79
N THR A 204 17.20 22.81 42.70
CA THR A 204 18.17 23.89 42.89
C THR A 204 18.92 23.55 44.19
N ASP A 205 20.18 23.95 44.27
CA ASP A 205 21.03 24.19 45.46
C ASP A 205 21.24 23.14 46.56
N GLN A 206 22.52 22.79 46.71
CA GLN A 206 23.18 22.73 48.03
C GLN A 206 24.57 23.37 47.90
N PRO A 207 24.89 24.46 48.63
CA PRO A 207 26.26 24.86 48.83
C PRO A 207 26.89 24.11 50.01
N ALA A 208 28.20 23.89 49.87
CA ALA A 208 29.11 23.35 50.88
C ALA A 208 29.12 24.17 52.18
N ILE A 209 29.66 23.60 53.27
CA ILE A 209 30.77 24.13 54.09
C ILE A 209 31.07 23.13 55.24
N GLU A 210 32.32 22.66 55.25
CA GLU A 210 33.30 22.52 56.35
C GLU A 210 32.87 22.17 57.80
N GLY A 211 33.72 21.39 58.47
CA GLY A 211 34.13 21.71 59.84
C GLY A 211 33.87 20.66 60.93
N GLU A 212 34.93 19.89 61.19
CA GLU A 212 35.49 19.53 62.52
C GLU A 212 34.65 18.93 63.68
N ALA A 213 35.32 17.93 64.28
CA ALA A 213 35.26 17.39 65.65
C ALA A 213 34.45 16.10 65.87
#